data_AF-A0A6P1DY06-F1
#
_entry.id   AF-A0A6P1DY06-F1
#
_cell.length_a   1.000
_cell.length_b   1.000
_cell.length_c   1.000
_cell.angle_alpha   90.00
_cell.angle_beta   90.00
_cell.angle_gamma   90.00
#
_symmetry.space_group_name_H-M   'P 1'
#
loop_
_entity.id
_entity.type
_entity.pdbx_description
1 polymer ?
#
loop_
_entity_poly.entity_id
_entity_poly.type
_entity_poly.pdbx_seq_one_letter_code
_entity_poly.pdbx_strand_id
1 'polypeptide(L)'
;MLPMNDQSTKKPTTVSLADEEGVKQILTDTPLVFTGHMWQGLVDWAAEWMLRPGFELANAADMQIPQCVENVDQAIAIIQAAHARWEADGQLTPESTR
;
A
#
# COMPACT_ATOMS: atom_id res chain seq x y z
N MET A 1 -30.70 -17.43 -11.26
CA MET A 1 -29.75 -18.08 -10.33
C MET A 1 -28.39 -17.49 -10.66
N LEU A 2 -27.97 -16.46 -9.92
CA LEU A 2 -26.67 -15.81 -10.12
C LEU A 2 -25.59 -16.65 -9.43
N PRO A 3 -24.40 -16.85 -10.02
CA PRO A 3 -23.33 -17.56 -9.34
C PRO A 3 -22.90 -16.77 -8.11
N MET A 4 -22.95 -17.41 -6.93
CA MET A 4 -22.32 -16.91 -5.72
C MET A 4 -20.81 -16.95 -5.95
N ASN A 5 -20.19 -15.76 -6.02
CA ASN A 5 -18.75 -15.62 -6.15
C ASN A 5 -18.10 -16.21 -4.88
N ASP A 6 -17.39 -17.33 -5.03
CA ASP A 6 -16.60 -17.95 -3.96
C ASP A 6 -15.44 -17.02 -3.62
N GLN A 7 -15.66 -16.12 -2.67
CA GLN A 7 -14.57 -15.40 -2.02
C GLN A 7 -13.86 -16.37 -1.10
N SER A 8 -12.96 -17.15 -1.69
CA SER A 8 -11.94 -17.89 -0.95
C SER A 8 -11.13 -16.86 -0.16
N THR A 9 -11.47 -16.73 1.12
CA THR A 9 -10.84 -15.81 2.07
C THR A 9 -9.40 -16.26 2.30
N LYS A 10 -8.50 -15.85 1.42
CA LYS A 10 -7.05 -15.94 1.61
C LYS A 10 -6.73 -15.33 2.98
N LYS A 11 -6.06 -16.10 3.84
CA LYS A 11 -5.70 -15.65 5.19
C LYS A 11 -4.83 -14.40 5.08
N PRO A 12 -5.01 -13.40 5.96
CA PRO A 12 -4.14 -12.23 6.00
C PRO A 12 -2.69 -12.68 6.18
N THR A 13 -1.79 -12.13 5.37
CA THR A 13 -0.35 -12.38 5.48
C THR A 13 0.13 -11.81 6.82
N THR A 14 0.30 -12.66 7.82
CA THR A 14 0.85 -12.28 9.12
C THR A 14 2.37 -12.16 9.01
N VAL A 15 2.90 -10.96 9.23
CA VAL A 15 4.34 -10.76 9.41
C VAL A 15 4.67 -10.57 10.90
N SER A 16 5.85 -10.98 11.32
CA SER A 16 6.39 -10.61 12.61
C SER A 16 6.81 -9.14 12.59
N LEU A 17 6.46 -8.34 13.61
CA LEU A 17 6.96 -6.97 13.73
C LEU A 17 8.49 -6.89 13.92
N ALA A 18 9.13 -8.00 14.29
CA ALA A 18 10.59 -8.11 14.38
C ALA A 18 11.26 -8.41 13.03
N ASP A 19 10.48 -8.69 11.97
CA ASP A 19 10.97 -8.87 10.61
C ASP A 19 10.85 -7.53 9.86
N GLU A 20 11.91 -6.73 9.92
CA GLU A 20 11.94 -5.38 9.35
C GLU A 20 11.69 -5.37 7.84
N GLU A 21 12.21 -6.36 7.11
CA GLU A 21 12.01 -6.47 5.66
C GLU A 21 10.58 -6.88 5.32
N GLY A 22 10.02 -7.86 6.03
CA GLY A 22 8.62 -8.24 5.85
C GLY A 22 7.64 -7.10 6.18
N VAL A 23 7.93 -6.31 7.22
CA VAL A 23 7.14 -5.13 7.58
C VAL A 23 7.23 -4.06 6.50
N LYS A 24 8.43 -3.78 6.00
CA LYS A 24 8.67 -2.80 4.93
C LYS A 24 7.95 -3.17 3.63
N GLN A 25 7.94 -4.46 3.30
CA GLN A 25 7.21 -4.96 2.13
C GLN A 25 5.70 -4.70 2.28
N ILE A 26 5.11 -4.97 3.45
CA ILE A 26 3.68 -4.71 3.69
C ILE A 26 3.33 -3.23 3.59
N LEU A 27 4.17 -2.34 4.13
CA LEU A 27 3.94 -0.89 4.07
C LEU A 27 4.01 -0.33 2.64
N THR A 28 4.80 -0.95 1.77
CA THR A 28 4.94 -0.52 0.37
C THR A 28 3.89 -1.14 -0.56
N ASP A 29 3.42 -2.35 -0.25
CA ASP A 29 2.40 -3.04 -1.05
C ASP A 29 0.96 -2.69 -0.66
N THR A 30 0.76 -2.22 0.58
CA THR A 30 -0.57 -1.81 1.06
C THR A 30 -0.79 -0.32 0.75
N PRO A 31 -1.74 0.02 -0.13
CA PRO A 31 -1.94 1.42 -0.51
C PRO A 31 -2.52 2.23 0.64
N LEU A 32 -1.86 3.33 1.00
CA LEU A 32 -2.43 4.39 1.84
C LEU A 32 -3.03 5.47 0.94
N VAL A 33 -4.36 5.55 0.86
CA VAL A 33 -5.05 6.48 -0.03
C VAL A 33 -5.74 7.59 0.77
N PHE A 34 -5.44 8.84 0.43
CA PHE A 34 -6.12 10.02 0.95
C PHE A 34 -7.05 10.61 -0.11
N THR A 35 -8.36 10.59 0.14
CA THR A 35 -9.37 11.08 -0.82
C THR A 35 -9.81 12.51 -0.49
N GLY A 36 -9.73 13.38 -1.49
CA GLY A 36 -10.11 14.79 -1.43
C GLY A 36 -8.91 15.75 -1.50
N HIS A 37 -9.14 16.95 -2.04
CA HIS A 37 -8.13 17.97 -2.29
C HIS A 37 -7.41 18.50 -1.03
N MET A 38 -7.98 18.31 0.16
CA MET A 38 -7.42 18.81 1.41
C MET A 38 -6.09 18.18 1.81
N TRP A 39 -5.81 16.95 1.35
CA TRP A 39 -4.72 16.14 1.87
C TRP A 39 -3.36 16.44 1.23
N GLN A 40 -3.35 17.01 0.02
CA GLN A 40 -2.11 17.32 -0.68
C GLN A 40 -1.21 18.24 0.16
N GLY A 41 -1.80 19.28 0.77
CA GLY A 41 -1.05 20.20 1.62
C GLY A 41 -0.46 19.55 2.88
N LEU A 42 -1.10 18.50 3.43
CA LEU A 42 -0.52 17.74 4.55
C LEU A 42 0.70 16.93 4.11
N VAL A 43 0.61 16.27 2.96
CA VAL A 43 1.72 15.47 2.42
C VAL A 43 2.89 16.38 2.01
N ASP A 44 2.61 17.50 1.38
CA ASP A 44 3.63 18.50 1.02
C ASP A 44 4.33 19.05 2.26
N TRP A 45 3.56 19.41 3.30
CA TRP A 45 4.12 19.84 4.58
C TRP A 45 4.96 18.73 5.22
N ALA A 46 4.50 17.48 5.21
CA ALA A 46 5.25 16.37 5.77
C ALA A 46 6.59 16.18 5.03
N ALA A 47 6.60 16.24 3.70
CA ALA A 47 7.82 16.13 2.91
C ALA A 47 8.80 17.28 3.21
N GLU A 48 8.31 18.51 3.32
CA GLU A 48 9.13 19.68 3.64
C GLU A 48 9.82 19.56 5.00
N TRP A 49 9.09 19.10 6.02
CA TRP A 49 9.58 19.12 7.40
C TRP A 49 10.26 17.83 7.83
N MET A 50 9.85 16.69 7.29
CA MET A 50 10.41 15.37 7.67
C MET A 50 11.67 15.02 6.89
N LEU A 51 11.88 15.59 5.69
CA LEU A 51 13.06 15.32 4.85
C LEU A 51 14.17 16.39 4.98
N ARG A 52 14.12 17.21 6.03
CA ARG A 52 15.09 18.30 6.22
C ARG A 52 16.51 17.76 6.36
N PRO A 53 17.48 18.19 5.53
CA PRO A 53 18.85 17.72 5.61
C PRO A 53 19.46 17.94 7.00
N GLY A 54 20.03 16.88 7.57
CA GLY A 54 20.63 16.88 8.91
C GLY A 54 19.65 16.75 10.08
N PHE A 55 18.35 16.63 9.81
CA PHE A 55 17.28 16.38 10.77
C PHE A 55 16.19 15.48 10.17
N GLU A 56 16.60 14.47 9.43
CA GLU A 56 15.69 13.56 8.72
C GLU A 56 14.87 12.74 9.73
N LEU A 57 13.56 12.95 9.71
CA LEU A 57 12.59 12.18 10.51
C LEU A 57 11.94 11.04 9.71
N ALA A 58 12.05 11.11 8.38
CA ALA A 58 11.61 10.11 7.44
C ALA A 58 12.61 10.01 6.29
N ASN A 59 12.55 8.93 5.53
CA ASN A 59 13.28 8.84 4.26
C ASN A 59 12.40 9.34 3.11
N ALA A 60 13.03 9.68 1.96
CA ALA A 60 12.30 10.21 0.82
C ALA A 60 11.28 9.23 0.21
N ALA A 61 11.50 7.92 0.36
CA ALA A 61 10.57 6.89 -0.11
C ALA A 61 9.29 6.84 0.74
N ASP A 62 9.36 7.16 2.03
CA ASP A 62 8.19 7.21 2.92
C ASP A 62 7.17 8.24 2.45
N MET A 63 7.63 9.35 1.84
CA MET A 63 6.74 10.38 1.28
C MET A 63 6.01 9.94 0.01
N GLN A 64 6.36 8.77 -0.54
CA GLN A 64 5.67 8.16 -1.68
C GLN A 64 4.57 7.18 -1.25
N ILE A 65 4.49 6.84 0.04
CA ILE A 65 3.46 5.91 0.57
C ILE A 65 2.05 6.51 0.46
N PRO A 66 1.79 7.77 0.85
CA PRO A 66 0.45 8.35 0.74
C PRO A 66 0.12 8.73 -0.71
N GLN A 67 -1.02 8.24 -1.20
CA GLN A 67 -1.56 8.59 -2.52
C GLN A 67 -2.76 9.52 -2.35
N CYS A 68 -2.58 10.80 -2.65
CA CYS A 68 -3.66 11.78 -2.66
C CYS A 68 -4.45 11.69 -3.97
N VAL A 69 -5.76 11.51 -3.86
CA VAL A 69 -6.69 11.40 -5.00
C VAL A 69 -7.86 12.36 -4.84
N GLU A 70 -8.46 12.78 -5.95
CA GLU A 70 -9.52 13.79 -5.92
C GLU A 70 -10.86 13.22 -5.48
N ASN A 71 -11.14 11.97 -5.83
CA ASN A 71 -12.45 11.35 -5.69
C ASN A 71 -12.38 9.85 -5.38
N VAL A 72 -13.54 9.31 -5.02
CA VAL A 72 -13.71 7.92 -4.60
C VAL A 72 -13.40 6.94 -5.73
N ASP A 73 -13.70 7.27 -6.98
CA ASP A 73 -13.45 6.38 -8.12
C ASP A 73 -11.95 6.13 -8.32
N GLN A 74 -11.13 7.18 -8.18
CA GLN A 74 -9.67 7.06 -8.20
C GLN A 74 -9.16 6.20 -7.03
N ALA A 75 -9.72 6.38 -5.82
CA ALA A 75 -9.35 5.56 -4.67
C ALA A 75 -9.68 4.08 -4.88
N ILE A 76 -10.87 3.78 -5.41
CA ILE A 76 -11.30 2.42 -5.73
C ILE A 76 -10.36 1.80 -6.77
N ALA A 77 -9.98 2.54 -7.82
CA ALA A 77 -9.07 2.04 -8.84
C ALA A 77 -7.70 1.63 -8.27
N ILE A 78 -7.14 2.43 -7.36
CA ILE A 78 -5.86 2.11 -6.68
C ILE A 78 -6.00 0.84 -5.83
N ILE A 79 -7.06 0.74 -5.03
CA ILE A 79 -7.28 -0.40 -4.14
C ILE A 79 -7.49 -1.68 -4.96
N GLN A 80 -8.27 -1.62 -6.05
CA GLN A 80 -8.47 -2.76 -6.94
C GLN A 80 -7.18 -3.21 -7.61
N ALA A 81 -6.34 -2.28 -8.08
CA ALA A 81 -5.04 -2.61 -8.67
C ALA A 81 -4.09 -3.24 -7.65
N ALA A 82 -4.04 -2.73 -6.41
CA ALA A 82 -3.25 -3.32 -5.34
C ALA A 82 -3.75 -4.72 -4.94
N HIS A 83 -5.06 -4.89 -4.84
CA HIS A 83 -5.67 -6.18 -4.57
C HIS A 83 -5.35 -7.21 -5.66
N ALA A 84 -5.46 -6.83 -6.94
CA ALA A 84 -5.14 -7.71 -8.06
C ALA A 84 -3.66 -8.15 -8.04
N ARG A 85 -2.73 -7.24 -7.70
CA ARG A 85 -1.31 -7.60 -7.51
C ARG A 85 -1.13 -8.60 -6.38
N TRP A 86 -1.69 -8.31 -5.21
CA TRP A 86 -1.65 -9.22 -4.07
C TRP A 86 -2.27 -10.59 -4.40
N GLU A 87 -3.35 -10.63 -5.18
CA GLU A 87 -3.94 -11.88 -5.63
C GLU A 87 -3.01 -12.69 -6.52
N ALA A 88 -2.31 -12.03 -7.46
CA ALA A 88 -1.33 -12.63 -8.36
C ALA A 88 -0.07 -13.10 -7.61
N ASP A 89 0.43 -12.31 -6.66
CA ASP A 89 1.59 -12.67 -5.84
C ASP A 89 1.27 -13.85 -4.92
N GLY A 90 0.04 -13.92 -4.40
CA GLY A 90 -0.47 -15.09 -3.69
C GLY A 90 -0.72 -16.32 -4.56
N GLN A 91 -0.59 -16.23 -5.89
CA GLN A 91 -0.58 -17.39 -6.82
C GLN A 91 0.84 -17.87 -7.14
N LEU A 92 1.89 -17.11 -6.81
CA LEU A 92 3.28 -17.56 -6.89
C LEU A 92 3.57 -18.47 -5.68
N THR A 93 3.17 -19.74 -5.77
CA THR A 93 3.61 -20.76 -4.83
C THR A 93 5.10 -21.09 -5.08
N PRO A 94 5.88 -21.42 -4.03
CA PRO A 94 7.32 -21.70 -4.15
C PRO A 94 7.68 -22.95 -4.97
N GLU A 95 6.72 -23.64 -5.57
CA GLU A 95 6.97 -24.81 -6.45
C GLU A 95 7.33 -24.43 -7.90
N SER A 96 7.20 -23.15 -8.31
CA SER A 96 7.45 -22.75 -9.70
C SER A 96 8.91 -22.36 -10.03
N THR A 97 9.86 -22.48 -9.10
CA THR A 97 11.28 -22.17 -9.34
C THR A 97 12.19 -23.34 -9.00
N ARG A 98 11.81 -24.56 -9.40
CA ARG A 98 12.71 -25.72 -9.36
C ARG A 98 13.25 -26.06 -10.76
#